data_AF-A0A973B4U7-F1
#
_entry.id   AF-A0A973B4U7-F1
#
_cell.length_a   1.000
_cell.length_b   1.000
_cell.length_c   1.000
_cell.angle_alpha   90.00
_cell.angle_beta   90.00
_cell.angle_gamma   90.00
#
_symmetry.space_group_name_H-M   'P 1'
#
loop_
_entity.id
_entity.type
_entity.pdbx_description
1 polymer ?
#
loop_
_entity_poly.entity_id
_entity_poly.type
_entity_poly.pdbx_seq_one_letter_code
_entity_poly.pdbx_strand_id
1 'polypeptide(L)'
;MVEKELMPSLKAIRNLTLEELRQEMLLRKEPGFRAKQVYEWIWKKSVRSFDQMVNIPKETRSWLADNYSLQCVETAEFQISVDRTIKSSFALHDGNLIEGVLIPTRERMTACVSSQVGCSLTCSFCATGYMDRKRNLEAFEIYDQVVLIRDQAQEKYGIPLTNIVYMGMGEPL
;
A
#
# COMPACT_ATOMS: atom_id res chain seq x y z
N MET A 1 24.26 -12.15 23.27
CA MET A 1 23.06 -11.44 22.79
C MET A 1 23.07 -11.61 21.28
N VAL A 2 22.15 -12.41 20.74
CA VAL A 2 22.20 -12.87 19.35
C VAL A 2 21.93 -11.69 18.42
N GLU A 3 22.93 -11.35 17.61
CA GLU A 3 22.79 -10.46 16.47
C GLU A 3 21.68 -11.02 15.56
N LYS A 4 20.54 -10.33 15.50
CA LYS A 4 19.56 -10.57 14.43
C LYS A 4 20.24 -10.14 13.13
N GLU A 5 20.84 -11.08 12.42
CA GLU A 5 21.17 -10.91 11.01
C GLU A 5 19.92 -10.40 10.30
N LEU A 6 19.98 -9.15 9.84
CA LEU A 6 18.94 -8.53 9.05
C LEU A 6 18.96 -9.26 7.70
N MET A 7 18.15 -10.32 7.56
CA MET A 7 17.95 -10.96 6.26
C MET A 7 17.62 -9.87 5.24
N PRO A 8 18.30 -9.81 4.08
CA PRO A 8 18.01 -8.79 3.08
C PRO A 8 16.53 -8.87 2.74
N SER A 9 15.81 -7.77 2.97
CA SER A 9 14.38 -7.73 2.69
C SER A 9 14.16 -8.03 1.22
N LEU A 10 13.34 -9.03 0.90
CA LEU A 10 13.00 -9.35 -0.49
C LEU A 10 12.51 -8.09 -1.20
N LYS A 11 12.94 -7.92 -2.47
CA LYS A 11 12.55 -6.79 -3.30
C LYS A 11 11.02 -6.73 -3.42
N ALA A 12 10.45 -5.53 -3.37
CA ALA A 12 9.03 -5.33 -3.64
C ALA A 12 8.72 -5.67 -5.10
N ILE A 13 7.89 -6.68 -5.35
CA ILE A 13 7.44 -7.00 -6.72
C ILE A 13 6.67 -5.85 -7.35
N ARG A 14 6.07 -5.00 -6.50
CA ARG A 14 5.27 -3.84 -6.90
C ARG A 14 6.08 -2.68 -7.44
N ASN A 15 7.41 -2.75 -7.34
CA ASN A 15 8.33 -1.83 -8.00
C ASN A 15 8.76 -2.31 -9.39
N LEU A 16 8.33 -3.50 -9.83
CA LEU A 16 8.55 -3.96 -11.20
C LEU A 16 7.45 -3.43 -12.11
N THR A 17 7.88 -2.90 -13.26
CA THR A 17 7.00 -2.68 -14.40
C THR A 17 6.49 -4.01 -14.96
N LEU A 18 5.40 -3.97 -15.72
CA LEU A 18 4.88 -5.15 -16.40
C LEU A 18 5.93 -5.81 -17.33
N GLU A 19 6.78 -5.00 -17.97
CA GLU A 19 7.82 -5.51 -18.87
C GLU A 19 8.95 -6.19 -18.09
N GLU A 20 9.42 -5.61 -16.99
CA GLU A 20 10.41 -6.27 -16.12
C GLU A 20 9.87 -7.60 -15.59
N LEU A 21 8.61 -7.61 -15.12
CA LEU A 21 7.98 -8.85 -14.67
C LEU A 21 7.85 -9.89 -15.81
N ARG A 22 7.61 -9.45 -17.05
CA ARG A 22 7.60 -10.32 -18.23
C ARG A 22 8.97 -10.92 -18.49
N GLN A 23 10.04 -10.14 -18.38
CA GLN A 23 11.40 -10.64 -18.53
C GLN A 23 11.74 -11.70 -17.46
N GLU A 24 11.37 -11.46 -16.20
CA GLU A 24 11.54 -12.43 -15.11
C GLU A 24 10.82 -13.75 -15.40
N MET A 25 9.58 -13.70 -15.92
CA MET A 25 8.85 -14.92 -16.31
C MET A 25 9.55 -15.67 -17.45
N LEU A 26 10.03 -14.95 -18.47
CA LEU A 26 10.72 -15.57 -19.61
C LEU A 26 12.06 -16.21 -19.22
N LEU A 27 12.84 -15.56 -18.35
CA LEU A 27 14.09 -16.11 -17.80
C LEU A 27 13.85 -17.43 -17.07
N ARG A 28 12.68 -17.56 -16.44
CA ARG A 28 12.22 -18.78 -15.76
C ARG A 28 11.58 -19.83 -16.66
N LYS A 29 11.54 -19.60 -17.97
CA LYS A 29 10.83 -20.45 -18.94
C LYS A 29 9.33 -20.54 -18.67
N GLU A 30 8.75 -19.57 -17.97
CA GLU A 30 7.30 -19.39 -17.87
C GLU A 30 6.78 -18.63 -19.10
N PRO A 31 5.54 -18.87 -19.53
CA PRO A 31 4.95 -18.10 -20.61
C PRO A 31 4.87 -16.61 -20.26
N GLY A 32 5.25 -15.73 -21.19
CA GLY A 32 5.26 -14.27 -20.95
C GLY A 32 3.90 -13.67 -20.55
N PHE A 33 2.78 -14.31 -20.89
CA PHE A 33 1.45 -13.86 -20.45
C PHE A 33 1.26 -13.99 -18.92
N ARG A 34 2.07 -14.82 -18.24
CA ARG A 34 2.04 -15.01 -16.79
C ARG A 34 2.27 -13.69 -16.04
N ALA A 35 3.16 -12.86 -16.56
CA ALA A 35 3.42 -11.54 -15.99
C ALA A 35 2.17 -10.68 -15.94
N LYS A 36 1.35 -10.69 -17.02
CA LYS A 36 0.07 -9.99 -17.03
C LYS A 36 -0.88 -10.53 -15.96
N GLN A 37 -0.94 -11.85 -15.77
CA GLN A 37 -1.78 -12.45 -14.72
C GLN A 37 -1.36 -11.96 -13.33
N VAL A 38 -0.07 -12.06 -13.00
CA VAL A 38 0.48 -11.59 -11.71
C VAL A 38 0.19 -10.09 -11.52
N TYR A 39 0.46 -9.28 -12.54
CA TYR A 39 0.24 -7.83 -12.51
C TYR A 39 -1.23 -7.48 -12.25
N GLU A 40 -2.17 -8.18 -12.88
CA GLU A 40 -3.60 -7.98 -12.64
C GLU A 40 -4.03 -8.39 -11.23
N TRP A 41 -3.45 -9.46 -10.67
CA TRP A 41 -3.71 -9.82 -9.27
C TRP A 41 -3.24 -8.74 -8.30
N ILE A 42 -2.04 -8.19 -8.52
CA ILE A 42 -1.49 -7.13 -7.68
C ILE A 42 -2.36 -5.86 -7.77
N TRP A 43 -2.60 -5.35 -8.98
CA TRP A 43 -3.14 -3.99 -9.14
C TRP A 43 -4.65 -3.90 -9.34
N LYS A 44 -5.28 -4.92 -9.94
CA LYS A 44 -6.75 -4.94 -10.12
C LYS A 44 -7.46 -5.62 -8.96
N LYS A 45 -6.85 -6.66 -8.40
CA LYS A 45 -7.44 -7.46 -7.33
C LYS A 45 -6.85 -7.18 -5.95
N SER A 46 -5.83 -6.34 -5.87
CA SER A 46 -5.24 -5.87 -4.61
C SER A 46 -4.85 -7.03 -3.67
N VAL A 47 -4.26 -8.10 -4.22
CA VAL A 47 -3.92 -9.28 -3.40
C VAL A 47 -2.91 -8.94 -2.31
N ARG A 48 -3.10 -9.58 -1.16
CA ARG A 48 -2.24 -9.44 0.02
C ARG A 48 -1.31 -10.64 0.24
N SER A 49 -1.45 -11.68 -0.56
CA SER A 49 -0.55 -12.85 -0.58
C SER A 49 -0.48 -13.45 -1.99
N PHE A 50 0.68 -13.96 -2.38
CA PHE A 50 0.86 -14.71 -3.63
C PHE A 50 -0.04 -15.95 -3.69
N ASP A 51 -0.39 -16.54 -2.54
CA ASP A 51 -1.28 -17.69 -2.46
C ASP A 51 -2.71 -17.39 -2.96
N GLN A 52 -3.13 -16.12 -2.95
CA GLN A 52 -4.45 -15.74 -3.45
C GLN A 52 -4.55 -15.83 -4.99
N MET A 53 -3.42 -15.96 -5.70
CA MET A 53 -3.38 -16.01 -7.17
C MET A 53 -3.78 -17.39 -7.71
N VAL A 54 -5.03 -17.81 -7.50
CA VAL A 54 -5.49 -19.21 -7.72
C VAL A 54 -5.37 -19.74 -9.15
N ASN A 55 -5.28 -18.87 -10.17
CA ASN A 55 -5.10 -19.27 -11.56
C ASN A 55 -3.61 -19.29 -11.99
N ILE A 56 -2.70 -19.12 -11.04
CA ILE A 56 -1.25 -19.21 -11.22
C ILE A 56 -0.76 -20.52 -10.57
N PRO A 57 0.06 -21.32 -11.28
CA PRO A 57 0.59 -22.57 -10.74
C PRO A 57 1.26 -22.38 -9.38
N LYS A 58 1.14 -23.40 -8.52
CA LYS A 58 1.71 -23.38 -7.17
C LYS A 58 3.23 -23.16 -7.21
N GLU A 59 3.92 -23.73 -8.18
CA GLU A 59 5.36 -23.55 -8.38
C GLU A 59 5.72 -22.09 -8.64
N THR A 60 5.00 -21.41 -9.55
CA THR A 60 5.19 -19.98 -9.83
C THR A 60 4.90 -19.13 -8.60
N ARG A 61 3.82 -19.42 -7.86
CA ARG A 61 3.48 -18.70 -6.61
C ARG A 61 4.54 -18.87 -5.53
N SER A 62 5.07 -20.07 -5.37
CA SER A 62 6.13 -20.37 -4.40
C SER A 62 7.40 -19.60 -4.76
N TRP A 63 7.80 -19.63 -6.04
CA TRP A 63 8.95 -18.84 -6.48
C TRP A 63 8.78 -17.34 -6.27
N LEU A 64 7.59 -16.79 -6.54
CA LEU A 64 7.30 -15.39 -6.28
C LEU A 64 7.47 -15.05 -4.79
N ALA A 65 7.00 -15.93 -3.89
CA ALA A 65 7.15 -15.77 -2.45
C ALA A 65 8.61 -15.90 -1.97
N ASP A 66 9.41 -16.73 -2.65
CA ASP A 66 10.83 -16.93 -2.31
C ASP A 66 11.72 -15.76 -2.78
N ASN A 67 11.31 -15.01 -3.80
CA ASN A 67 12.17 -14.01 -4.48
C ASN A 67 11.68 -12.57 -4.30
N TYR A 68 10.40 -12.38 -4.00
CA TYR A 68 9.82 -11.05 -3.83
C TYR A 68 8.92 -10.98 -2.60
N SER A 69 8.68 -9.75 -2.17
CA SER A 69 7.65 -9.44 -1.19
C SER A 69 6.59 -8.52 -1.82
N LEU A 70 5.37 -8.62 -1.32
CA LEU A 70 4.35 -7.60 -1.60
C LEU A 70 4.58 -6.36 -0.75
N GLN A 71 5.19 -6.46 0.44
CA GLN A 71 5.36 -5.33 1.37
C GLN A 71 4.06 -4.56 1.60
N CYS A 72 2.97 -5.29 1.87
CA CYS A 72 1.64 -4.72 2.08
C CYS A 72 1.61 -3.76 3.27
N VAL A 73 1.00 -2.59 3.07
CA VAL A 73 0.68 -1.68 4.18
C VAL A 73 -0.49 -2.25 4.97
N GLU A 74 -0.37 -2.33 6.29
CA GLU A 74 -1.41 -2.88 7.18
C GLU A 74 -2.10 -1.77 7.97
N THR A 75 -3.38 -1.97 8.34
CA THR A 75 -4.04 -1.06 9.29
C THR A 75 -3.62 -1.42 10.70
N ALA A 76 -2.90 -0.52 11.38
CA ALA A 76 -2.47 -0.71 12.77
C ALA A 76 -3.61 -0.44 13.74
N GLU A 77 -4.26 0.70 13.59
CA GLU A 77 -5.42 1.11 14.39
C GLU A 77 -6.33 2.01 13.56
N PHE A 78 -7.60 2.11 13.95
CA PHE A 78 -8.51 3.10 13.40
C PHE A 78 -9.50 3.59 14.47
N GLN A 79 -10.00 4.79 14.28
CA GLN A 79 -10.98 5.44 15.14
C GLN A 79 -12.12 5.98 14.29
N ILE A 80 -13.36 5.77 14.74
CA ILE A 80 -14.56 6.28 14.09
C ILE A 80 -15.09 7.45 14.92
N SER A 81 -15.21 8.61 14.28
CA SER A 81 -15.78 9.83 14.86
C SER A 81 -17.31 9.81 14.78
N VAL A 82 -17.95 10.66 15.59
CA VAL A 82 -19.42 10.85 15.63
C VAL A 82 -19.96 11.31 14.27
N ASP A 83 -19.19 12.12 13.55
CA ASP A 83 -19.51 12.58 12.20
C ASP A 83 -19.27 11.52 11.11
N ARG A 84 -18.95 10.28 11.51
CA ARG A 84 -18.60 9.11 10.68
C ARG A 84 -17.20 9.16 10.05
N THR A 85 -16.42 10.21 10.23
CA THR A 85 -15.03 10.24 9.77
C THR A 85 -14.25 9.09 10.38
N ILE A 86 -13.48 8.34 9.58
CA ILE A 86 -12.62 7.27 10.07
C ILE A 86 -11.16 7.69 9.89
N LYS A 87 -10.44 7.82 10.99
CA LYS A 87 -9.00 8.06 10.97
C LYS A 87 -8.28 6.73 11.20
N SER A 88 -7.36 6.38 10.31
CA SER A 88 -6.61 5.12 10.34
C SER A 88 -5.11 5.41 10.43
N SER A 89 -4.42 4.66 11.29
CA SER A 89 -2.97 4.56 11.29
C SER A 89 -2.56 3.33 10.48
N PHE A 90 -1.60 3.50 9.58
CA PHE A 90 -1.11 2.48 8.69
C PHE A 90 0.35 2.14 8.98
N ALA A 91 0.62 0.86 9.19
CA ALA A 91 1.96 0.33 9.39
C ALA A 91 2.61 -0.02 8.05
N LEU A 92 3.77 0.59 7.80
CA LEU A 92 4.61 0.33 6.65
C LEU A 92 5.57 -0.83 6.93
N HIS A 93 6.14 -1.38 5.86
CA HIS A 93 7.04 -2.55 5.92
C HIS A 93 8.32 -2.29 6.75
N ASP A 94 8.72 -1.03 6.90
CA ASP A 94 9.88 -0.58 7.67
C ASP A 94 9.53 -0.17 9.11
N GLY A 95 8.31 -0.44 9.55
CA GLY A 95 7.83 -0.15 10.90
C GLY A 95 7.44 1.30 11.15
N ASN A 96 7.52 2.18 10.14
CA ASN A 96 6.99 3.52 10.24
C ASN A 96 5.46 3.50 10.20
N LEU A 97 4.85 4.50 10.87
CA LEU A 97 3.41 4.75 10.82
C LEU A 97 3.12 5.99 9.98
N ILE A 98 2.07 5.90 9.19
CA ILE A 98 1.44 7.05 8.51
C ILE A 98 -0.05 7.05 8.80
N GLU A 99 -0.71 8.15 8.47
CA GLU A 99 -2.15 8.28 8.67
C GLU A 99 -2.90 8.41 7.35
N GLY A 100 -4.14 7.94 7.32
CA GLY A 100 -5.09 8.29 6.28
C GLY A 100 -6.49 8.40 6.85
N VAL A 101 -7.36 9.10 6.14
CA VAL A 101 -8.69 9.45 6.64
C VAL A 101 -9.75 9.15 5.60
N LEU A 102 -10.78 8.41 6.00
CA LEU A 102 -12.04 8.32 5.26
C LEU A 102 -12.96 9.45 5.71
N ILE A 103 -13.35 10.31 4.79
CA ILE A 103 -14.25 11.45 5.05
C ILE A 103 -15.56 11.21 4.31
N PRO A 104 -16.58 10.63 4.96
CA PRO A 104 -17.90 10.49 4.40
C PRO A 104 -18.66 11.82 4.43
N THR A 105 -19.32 12.15 3.33
CA THR A 105 -20.30 13.22 3.26
C THR A 105 -21.61 12.68 2.69
N ARG A 106 -22.60 13.53 2.44
CA ARG A 106 -23.87 13.10 1.82
C ARG A 106 -23.69 12.61 0.38
N GLU A 107 -22.76 13.22 -0.37
CA GLU A 107 -22.60 12.99 -1.81
C GLU A 107 -21.27 12.34 -2.18
N ARG A 108 -20.26 12.45 -1.30
CA ARG A 108 -18.89 12.01 -1.59
C ARG A 108 -18.35 11.13 -0.49
N MET A 109 -17.50 10.21 -0.90
CA MET A 109 -16.68 9.38 -0.03
C MET A 109 -15.21 9.62 -0.38
N THR A 110 -14.53 10.40 0.45
CA THR A 110 -13.19 10.89 0.15
C THR A 110 -12.14 10.13 0.95
N ALA A 111 -11.11 9.63 0.28
CA ALA A 111 -9.89 9.16 0.92
C ALA A 111 -8.86 10.28 0.97
N CYS A 112 -8.40 10.62 2.17
CA CYS A 112 -7.24 11.47 2.39
C CYS A 112 -6.02 10.58 2.64
N VAL A 113 -5.01 10.69 1.78
CA VAL A 113 -3.81 9.84 1.79
C VAL A 113 -2.55 10.67 2.07
N SER A 114 -1.59 10.01 2.73
CA SER A 114 -0.24 10.52 2.97
C SER A 114 0.68 10.25 1.78
N SER A 115 1.71 11.08 1.60
CA SER A 115 2.75 10.96 0.56
C SER A 115 4.15 10.73 1.12
N GLN A 116 4.38 11.03 2.41
CA GLN A 116 5.68 10.88 3.07
C GLN A 116 5.51 10.38 4.52
N VAL A 117 6.60 9.87 5.07
CA VAL A 117 6.72 9.65 6.52
C VAL A 117 7.33 10.90 7.15
N GLY A 118 6.52 11.68 7.87
CA GLY A 118 6.89 13.02 8.33
C GLY A 118 6.81 14.07 7.21
N CYS A 119 7.29 15.29 7.45
CA CYS A 119 7.28 16.36 6.44
C CYS A 119 8.42 17.36 6.70
N SER A 120 9.11 17.80 5.63
CA SER A 120 10.26 18.72 5.76
C SER A 120 9.88 20.20 5.77
N LEU A 121 8.63 20.56 5.49
CA LEU A 121 8.23 21.97 5.32
C LEU A 121 8.04 22.75 6.63
N THR A 122 8.20 22.11 7.79
CA THR A 122 8.18 22.76 9.12
C THR A 122 7.04 23.76 9.35
N CYS A 123 5.88 23.55 8.71
CA CYS A 123 4.75 24.45 8.82
C CYS A 123 4.25 24.47 10.27
N SER A 124 4.28 25.64 10.92
CA SER A 124 3.99 25.79 12.36
C SER A 124 2.57 25.42 12.78
N PHE A 125 1.62 25.34 11.84
CA PHE A 125 0.24 24.94 12.10
C PHE A 125 -0.02 23.45 11.83
N CYS A 126 0.96 22.72 11.29
CA CYS A 126 0.81 21.33 10.88
C CYS A 126 1.46 20.40 11.91
N ALA A 127 0.71 19.45 12.46
CA ALA A 127 1.26 18.47 13.40
C ALA A 127 2.46 17.70 12.80
N THR A 128 2.35 17.30 11.53
CA THR A 128 3.44 16.65 10.77
C THR A 128 4.63 17.58 10.55
N GLY A 129 4.44 18.90 10.58
CA GLY A 129 5.52 19.89 10.48
C GLY A 129 6.47 19.88 11.68
N TYR A 130 6.05 19.29 12.81
CA TYR A 130 6.90 19.05 13.98
C TYR A 130 7.61 17.69 13.95
N MET A 131 7.37 16.86 12.94
CA MET A 131 7.97 15.54 12.79
C MET A 131 9.07 15.59 11.73
N ASP A 132 10.22 15.00 12.04
CA ASP A 132 11.28 14.85 11.05
C ASP A 132 10.82 14.02 9.84
N ARG A 133 11.13 14.52 8.64
CA ARG A 133 10.94 13.76 7.40
C ARG A 133 11.91 12.59 7.37
N LYS A 134 11.39 11.37 7.29
CA LYS A 134 12.21 10.15 7.16
C LYS A 134 12.42 9.76 5.71
N ARG A 135 11.35 9.60 4.94
CA ARG A 135 11.39 9.22 3.52
C ARG A 135 10.08 9.52 2.79
N ASN A 136 10.15 9.45 1.47
CA ASN A 136 8.95 9.38 0.64
C ASN A 136 8.32 7.99 0.73
N LEU A 137 7.02 7.93 0.50
CA LEU A 137 6.33 6.66 0.30
C LEU A 137 6.61 6.12 -1.09
N GLU A 138 6.69 4.80 -1.18
CA GLU A 138 6.67 4.10 -2.45
C GLU A 138 5.26 4.19 -3.06
N ALA A 139 5.16 4.14 -4.40
CA ALA A 139 3.88 4.26 -5.09
C ALA A 139 2.85 3.21 -4.61
N PHE A 140 3.32 2.00 -4.27
CA PHE A 140 2.46 0.94 -3.77
C PHE A 140 1.96 1.19 -2.33
N GLU A 141 2.69 1.94 -1.51
CA GLU A 141 2.26 2.30 -0.15
C GLU A 141 1.12 3.33 -0.21
N ILE A 142 1.15 4.25 -1.18
CA ILE A 142 0.05 5.19 -1.47
C ILE A 142 -1.16 4.43 -2.02
N TYR A 143 -0.93 3.49 -2.96
CA TYR A 143 -1.98 2.63 -3.49
C TYR A 143 -2.69 1.83 -2.38
N ASP A 144 -1.94 1.25 -1.44
CA ASP A 144 -2.52 0.47 -0.35
C ASP A 144 -3.37 1.32 0.58
N GLN A 145 -3.01 2.58 0.84
CA GLN A 145 -3.86 3.49 1.61
C GLN A 145 -5.24 3.63 0.95
N VAL A 146 -5.27 3.83 -0.37
CA VAL A 146 -6.54 3.95 -1.12
C VAL A 146 -7.34 2.65 -1.05
N VAL A 147 -6.70 1.49 -1.21
CA VAL A 147 -7.33 0.18 -1.12
C VAL A 147 -7.94 -0.05 0.26
N LEU A 148 -7.17 0.18 1.32
CA LEU A 148 -7.62 -0.01 2.70
C LEU A 148 -8.79 0.92 3.03
N ILE A 149 -8.69 2.20 2.65
CA ILE A 149 -9.75 3.19 2.88
C ILE A 149 -11.01 2.86 2.06
N ARG A 150 -10.86 2.37 0.82
CA ARG A 150 -11.97 1.88 -0.01
C ARG A 150 -12.69 0.72 0.68
N ASP A 151 -11.93 -0.24 1.17
CA ASP A 151 -12.50 -1.42 1.82
C ASP A 151 -13.21 -1.03 3.13
N GLN A 152 -12.65 -0.09 3.91
CA GLN A 152 -13.32 0.51 5.06
C GLN A 152 -14.63 1.22 4.67
N ALA A 153 -14.64 1.99 3.58
CA ALA A 153 -15.84 2.67 3.11
C ALA A 153 -16.94 1.69 2.70
N GLN A 154 -16.56 0.64 1.99
CA GLN A 154 -17.49 -0.43 1.58
C GLN A 154 -18.01 -1.20 2.80
N GLU A 155 -17.14 -1.57 3.74
CA GLU A 155 -17.51 -2.36 4.93
C GLU A 155 -18.40 -1.57 5.90
N LYS A 156 -18.06 -0.30 6.18
CA LYS A 156 -18.77 0.51 7.20
C LYS A 156 -20.01 1.20 6.64
N TYR A 157 -19.99 1.60 5.37
CA TYR A 157 -21.04 2.44 4.79
C TYR A 157 -21.67 1.87 3.52
N GLY A 158 -21.11 0.83 2.90
CA GLY A 158 -21.62 0.26 1.65
C GLY A 158 -21.53 1.22 0.46
N ILE A 159 -20.70 2.26 0.54
CA ILE A 159 -20.57 3.32 -0.47
C ILE A 159 -19.13 3.33 -0.98
N PRO A 160 -18.91 3.26 -2.31
CA PRO A 160 -17.57 3.28 -2.88
C PRO A 160 -16.91 4.66 -2.74
N LEU A 161 -15.57 4.70 -2.82
CA LEU A 161 -14.84 5.96 -2.91
C LEU A 161 -15.20 6.73 -4.17
N THR A 162 -15.31 8.05 -4.05
CA THR A 162 -15.55 8.97 -5.16
C THR A 162 -14.41 9.96 -5.36
N ASN A 163 -13.59 10.18 -4.32
CA ASN A 163 -12.53 11.19 -4.32
C ASN A 163 -11.29 10.69 -3.57
N ILE A 164 -10.12 11.12 -4.03
CA ILE A 164 -8.84 10.91 -3.35
C ILE A 164 -8.14 12.26 -3.27
N VAL A 165 -7.63 12.62 -2.10
CA VAL A 165 -6.88 13.86 -1.86
C VAL A 165 -5.55 13.54 -1.18
N TYR A 166 -4.49 14.24 -1.59
CA TYR A 166 -3.16 14.14 -1.00
C TYR A 166 -3.00 15.23 0.06
N MET A 167 -3.67 15.05 1.19
CA MET A 167 -3.69 16.02 2.30
C MET A 167 -3.37 15.34 3.65
N GLY A 168 -2.77 14.15 3.60
CA GLY A 168 -2.28 13.44 4.78
C GLY A 168 -0.91 13.96 5.23
N MET A 169 -0.06 13.04 5.66
CA MET A 169 1.32 13.33 6.04
C MET A 169 2.21 13.50 4.80
N GLY A 170 2.99 14.57 4.78
CA GLY A 170 4.00 14.84 3.74
C GLY A 170 3.63 15.92 2.75
N GLU A 171 4.64 16.37 1.99
CA GLU A 171 4.48 17.22 0.81
C GLU A 171 4.51 16.35 -0.45
N PRO A 172 3.44 16.34 -1.29
CA PRO A 172 3.42 15.53 -2.50
C PRO A 172 4.34 15.98 -3.65
N LEU A 173 4.80 17.24 -3.66
CA LEU A 173 5.59 17.85 -4.75
C LEU A 173 7.11 17.83 -4.52
#